data_AF-A0A2S6AX44-F1
#
_entry.id   AF-A0A2S6AX44-F1
#
_cell.length_a   1.000
_cell.length_b   1.000
_cell.length_c   1.000
_cell.angle_alpha   90.00
_cell.angle_beta   90.00
_cell.angle_gamma   90.00
#
_symmetry.space_group_name_H-M   'P 1'
#
loop_
_entity.id
_entity.type
_entity.pdbx_description
1 polymer ?
#
loop_
_entity_poly.entity_id
_entity_poly.type
_entity_poly.pdbx_seq_one_letter_code
_entity_poly.pdbx_strand_id
1 'polypeptide(L)'
;MTTTVADAVISHPHILLTALITGAITLPLALWRLGRHAWTDAIAVTLITGAAVWLWRTSANLPQLNTDGLRGFSANDWLAPVLTYVALSLYTALRPARDLHRYNQARALAVLAALAVNVIVI
;
A
#
# COMPACT_ATOMS: atom_id res chain seq x y z
N MET A 1 -5.70 -20.21 -25.21
CA MET A 1 -5.67 -20.59 -23.78
C MET A 1 -6.76 -19.82 -23.08
N THR A 2 -7.86 -20.49 -22.72
CA THR A 2 -8.94 -19.91 -21.92
C THR A 2 -8.51 -19.96 -20.46
N THR A 3 -8.02 -18.85 -19.92
CA THR A 3 -7.90 -18.67 -18.46
C THR A 3 -9.28 -18.85 -17.85
N THR A 4 -9.44 -19.80 -16.94
CA THR A 4 -10.72 -19.96 -16.25
C THR A 4 -10.91 -18.77 -15.31
N VAL A 5 -12.17 -18.43 -14.99
CA VAL A 5 -12.48 -17.31 -14.08
C VAL A 5 -11.80 -17.47 -12.71
N ALA A 6 -11.51 -18.70 -12.29
CA ALA A 6 -10.79 -19.02 -11.07
C ALA A 6 -9.29 -18.67 -11.13
N ASP A 7 -8.65 -18.77 -12.31
CA ASP A 7 -7.22 -18.46 -12.49
C ASP A 7 -6.93 -16.96 -12.40
N ALA A 8 -7.97 -16.12 -12.47
CA ALA A 8 -7.87 -14.67 -12.43
C ALA A 8 -7.98 -14.08 -11.02
N VAL A 9 -8.19 -14.90 -9.98
CA VAL A 9 -8.28 -14.46 -8.58
C VAL A 9 -6.93 -14.66 -7.89
N ILE A 10 -6.40 -13.62 -7.25
CA ILE A 10 -5.14 -13.69 -6.53
C ILE A 10 -5.39 -14.38 -5.18
N SER A 11 -4.52 -15.29 -4.76
CA SER A 11 -4.69 -16.00 -3.49
C SER A 11 -4.53 -15.05 -2.29
N HIS A 12 -5.32 -15.24 -1.23
CA HIS A 12 -5.22 -14.44 0.00
C HIS A 12 -3.82 -14.47 0.63
N PRO A 13 -3.08 -15.60 0.66
CA PRO A 13 -1.69 -15.60 1.14
C PRO A 13 -0.76 -14.73 0.31
N HIS A 14 -0.93 -14.69 -1.02
CA HIS A 14 -0.17 -13.79 -1.89
C HIS A 14 -0.50 -12.32 -1.57
N ILE A 15 -1.78 -11.96 -1.46
CA ILE A 15 -2.20 -10.61 -1.07
C ILE A 15 -1.60 -10.20 0.29
N LEU A 16 -1.63 -11.09 1.27
CA LEU A 16 -1.03 -10.85 2.58
C LEU A 16 0.48 -10.65 2.49
N LEU A 17 1.19 -11.48 1.72
CA LEU A 17 2.63 -11.34 1.52
C LEU A 17 2.98 -9.98 0.89
N THR A 18 2.23 -9.55 -0.11
CA THR A 18 2.39 -8.22 -0.73
C THR A 18 2.23 -7.09 0.28
N ALA A 19 1.19 -7.16 1.12
CA ALA A 19 0.97 -6.18 2.17
C ALA A 19 2.12 -6.15 3.19
N LEU A 20 2.63 -7.33 3.58
CA LEU A 20 3.76 -7.47 4.49
C LEU A 20 5.06 -6.91 3.89
N ILE A 21 5.36 -7.19 2.62
CA ILE A 21 6.52 -6.63 1.91
C ILE A 21 6.41 -5.11 1.84
N THR A 22 5.23 -4.58 1.51
CA THR A 22 5.00 -3.13 1.48
C THR A 22 5.26 -2.50 2.85
N GLY A 23 4.75 -3.11 3.92
CA GLY A 23 5.02 -2.69 5.30
C GLY A 23 6.51 -2.77 5.66
N ALA A 24 7.17 -3.86 5.34
CA ALA A 24 8.59 -4.08 5.61
C ALA A 24 9.50 -3.05 4.93
N ILE A 25 9.14 -2.59 3.72
CA ILE A 25 9.84 -1.50 3.02
C ILE A 25 9.48 -0.14 3.64
N THR A 26 8.22 0.06 4.01
CA THR A 26 7.72 1.35 4.54
C THR A 26 8.34 1.68 5.90
N LEU A 27 8.50 0.69 6.78
CA LEU A 27 9.02 0.90 8.14
C LEU A 27 10.39 1.59 8.20
N PRO A 28 11.45 1.08 7.53
CA PRO A 28 12.75 1.75 7.54
C PRO A 28 12.70 3.15 6.92
N LEU A 29 11.90 3.36 5.87
CA LEU A 29 11.71 4.69 5.25
C LEU A 29 11.06 5.67 6.22
N ALA A 30 10.02 5.24 6.94
CA ALA A 30 9.34 6.04 7.94
C ALA A 30 10.25 6.36 9.14
N LEU A 31 11.00 5.35 9.64
CA LEU A 31 11.95 5.53 10.74
C LEU A 31 13.09 6.50 10.37
N TRP A 32 13.65 6.36 9.16
CA TRP A 32 14.64 7.28 8.63
C TRP A 32 14.09 8.70 8.55
N ARG A 33 12.90 8.86 7.95
CA ARG A 33 12.38 10.19 7.66
C ARG A 33 11.85 10.93 8.89
N LEU A 34 11.12 10.25 9.77
CA LEU A 34 10.49 10.84 10.96
C LEU A 34 11.45 10.93 12.16
N GLY A 35 12.46 10.06 12.21
CA GLY A 35 13.42 10.00 13.30
C GLY A 35 12.92 9.23 14.53
N ARG A 36 13.84 8.92 15.45
CA ARG A 36 13.60 7.99 16.59
C ARG A 36 12.56 8.50 17.60
N HIS A 37 12.40 9.83 17.73
CA HIS A 37 11.44 10.44 18.66
C HIS A 37 9.98 10.34 18.19
N ALA A 38 9.74 9.94 16.94
CA ALA A 38 8.43 9.80 16.32
C ALA A 38 8.10 8.33 15.97
N TRP A 39 8.58 7.38 16.77
CA TRP A 39 8.40 5.95 16.52
C TRP A 39 6.93 5.53 16.42
N THR A 40 6.04 6.16 17.17
CA THR A 40 4.58 5.89 17.09
C THR A 40 4.02 6.23 15.71
N ASP A 41 4.45 7.35 15.11
CA ASP A 41 4.04 7.75 13.76
C ASP A 41 4.66 6.82 12.71
N ALA A 42 5.90 6.38 12.91
CA ALA A 42 6.56 5.43 12.00
C ALA A 42 5.85 4.07 11.97
N ILE A 43 5.47 3.54 13.14
CA ILE A 43 4.68 2.31 13.24
C ILE A 43 3.30 2.53 12.61
N ALA A 44 2.62 3.64 12.89
CA ALA A 44 1.31 3.91 12.32
C ALA A 44 1.36 4.01 10.79
N VAL A 45 2.32 4.74 10.22
CA VAL A 45 2.52 4.83 8.77
C VAL A 45 2.72 3.44 8.18
N THR A 46 3.52 2.60 8.83
CA THR A 46 3.77 1.22 8.39
C THR A 46 2.51 0.37 8.39
N LEU A 47 1.80 0.33 9.52
CA LEU A 47 0.60 -0.48 9.69
C LEU A 47 -0.53 -0.03 8.77
N ILE A 48 -0.75 1.28 8.66
CA ILE A 48 -1.79 1.85 7.79
C ILE A 48 -1.48 1.57 6.32
N THR A 49 -0.21 1.67 5.92
CA THR A 49 0.19 1.36 4.54
C THR A 49 -0.06 -0.10 4.19
N GLY A 50 0.41 -1.03 5.03
CA GLY A 50 0.17 -2.46 4.82
C GLY A 50 -1.32 -2.81 4.87
N ALA A 51 -2.07 -2.25 5.81
CA ALA A 51 -3.52 -2.48 5.93
C ALA A 51 -4.28 -1.93 4.72
N ALA A 52 -3.93 -0.75 4.21
CA ALA A 52 -4.56 -0.18 3.02
C ALA A 52 -4.34 -1.08 1.78
N VAL A 53 -3.11 -1.57 1.57
CA VAL A 53 -2.80 -2.53 0.49
C VAL A 53 -3.60 -3.81 0.66
N TRP A 54 -3.57 -4.42 1.86
CA TRP A 54 -4.27 -5.67 2.12
C TRP A 54 -5.80 -5.54 1.93
N LEU A 55 -6.39 -4.47 2.48
CA LEU A 55 -7.83 -4.20 2.36
C LEU A 55 -8.22 -3.99 0.91
N TRP A 56 -7.53 -3.09 0.19
CA TRP A 56 -7.84 -2.83 -1.20
C TRP A 56 -7.75 -4.10 -2.04
N ARG A 57 -6.62 -4.81 -1.93
CA ARG A 57 -6.37 -6.02 -2.71
C ARG A 57 -7.36 -7.13 -2.42
N THR A 58 -7.77 -7.30 -1.17
CA THR A 58 -8.78 -8.31 -0.80
C THR A 58 -10.17 -7.89 -1.29
N SER A 59 -10.55 -6.62 -1.15
CA SER A 59 -11.85 -6.11 -1.58
C SER A 59 -12.03 -6.08 -3.10
N ALA A 60 -10.97 -5.76 -3.83
CA ALA A 60 -10.95 -5.64 -5.29
C ALA A 60 -10.43 -6.90 -5.99
N ASN A 61 -10.40 -8.05 -5.31
CA ASN A 61 -9.93 -9.32 -5.86
C ASN A 61 -10.97 -9.98 -6.79
N LEU A 62 -11.34 -9.27 -7.86
CA LEU A 62 -12.33 -9.70 -8.83
C LEU A 62 -11.64 -10.03 -10.16
N PRO A 63 -12.03 -11.13 -10.83
CA PRO A 63 -11.46 -11.51 -12.13
C PRO A 63 -11.42 -10.37 -13.15
N GLN A 64 -12.50 -9.57 -13.24
CA GLN A 64 -12.63 -8.47 -14.19
C GLN A 64 -11.62 -7.34 -13.95
N LEU A 65 -11.25 -7.11 -12.68
CA LEU A 65 -10.27 -6.07 -12.31
C LEU A 65 -8.84 -6.57 -12.47
N ASN A 66 -8.60 -7.87 -12.25
CA ASN A 66 -7.27 -8.47 -12.43
C ASN A 66 -6.95 -8.77 -13.91
N THR A 67 -7.97 -8.80 -14.78
CA THR A 67 -7.84 -9.08 -16.23
C THR A 67 -8.44 -7.96 -17.08
N ASP A 68 -8.26 -6.72 -16.65
CA ASP A 68 -8.83 -5.52 -17.28
C ASP A 68 -8.19 -5.13 -18.63
N GLY A 69 -7.25 -5.95 -19.12
CA GLY A 69 -6.53 -5.73 -20.38
C GLY A 69 -5.33 -4.80 -20.26
N LEU A 70 -5.09 -4.18 -19.10
CA LEU A 70 -3.95 -3.29 -18.83
C LEU A 70 -2.78 -4.10 -18.27
N ARG A 71 -2.11 -4.86 -19.13
CA ARG A 71 -0.98 -5.72 -18.72
C ARG A 71 0.10 -4.92 -17.97
N GLY A 72 0.36 -5.31 -16.72
CA GLY A 72 1.36 -4.71 -15.83
C GLY A 72 0.94 -3.40 -15.16
N PHE A 73 -0.29 -2.93 -15.39
CA PHE A 73 -0.78 -1.63 -14.94
C PHE A 73 -2.29 -1.66 -14.67
N SER A 74 -2.80 -2.74 -14.06
CA SER A 74 -4.24 -2.88 -13.87
C SER A 74 -4.77 -1.74 -13.01
N ALA A 75 -6.02 -1.34 -13.24
CA ALA A 75 -6.70 -0.34 -12.43
C ALA A 75 -6.70 -0.74 -10.94
N ASN A 76 -6.71 -2.05 -10.67
CA ASN A 76 -6.60 -2.59 -9.32
C ASN A 76 -5.24 -2.26 -8.68
N ASP A 77 -4.13 -2.41 -9.42
CA ASP A 77 -2.78 -2.15 -8.92
C ASP A 77 -2.57 -0.66 -8.59
N TRP A 78 -3.11 0.21 -9.43
CA TRP A 78 -2.98 1.66 -9.30
C TRP A 78 -3.77 2.25 -8.12
N LEU A 79 -4.88 1.63 -7.72
CA LEU A 79 -5.72 2.17 -6.64
C LEU A 79 -5.19 1.86 -5.24
N ALA A 80 -4.39 0.81 -5.06
CA ALA A 80 -3.74 0.50 -3.78
C ALA A 80 -2.92 1.70 -3.22
N PRO A 81 -1.96 2.30 -3.96
CA PRO A 81 -1.22 3.46 -3.47
C PRO A 81 -2.08 4.71 -3.26
N VAL A 82 -3.17 4.87 -4.03
CA VAL A 82 -4.12 5.98 -3.81
C VAL A 82 -4.83 5.82 -2.46
N LEU A 83 -5.31 4.61 -2.15
CA LEU A 83 -5.94 4.33 -0.86
C LEU A 83 -4.94 4.53 0.29
N THR A 84 -3.68 4.11 0.11
CA THR A 84 -2.60 4.41 1.07
C THR A 84 -2.46 5.90 1.32
N TYR A 85 -2.41 6.73 0.26
CA TYR A 85 -2.30 8.18 0.40
C TYR A 85 -3.48 8.77 1.19
N VAL A 86 -4.70 8.36 0.87
CA VAL A 86 -5.92 8.83 1.55
C VAL A 86 -5.91 8.41 3.03
N ALA A 87 -5.63 7.15 3.32
CA ALA A 87 -5.62 6.63 4.70
C ALA A 87 -4.57 7.32 5.58
N LEU A 88 -3.37 7.55 5.05
CA LEU A 88 -2.32 8.29 5.76
C LEU A 88 -2.68 9.77 5.94
N SER A 89 -3.35 10.37 4.96
CA SER A 89 -3.83 11.75 5.09
C SER A 89 -4.89 11.88 6.20
N LEU A 90 -5.83 10.94 6.25
CA LEU A 90 -6.83 10.87 7.31
C LEU A 90 -6.18 10.67 8.69
N TYR A 91 -5.18 9.79 8.78
CA TYR A 91 -4.44 9.59 10.02
C TYR A 91 -3.86 10.89 10.57
N THR A 92 -3.18 11.70 9.74
CA THR A 92 -2.64 12.98 10.22
C THR A 92 -3.66 14.04 10.52
N ALA A 93 -4.83 13.99 9.87
CA ALA A 93 -5.93 14.88 10.21
C ALA A 93 -6.46 14.57 11.63
N LEU A 94 -6.47 13.30 12.03
CA LEU A 94 -6.92 12.84 13.35
C LEU A 94 -5.82 12.94 14.42
N ARG A 95 -4.56 12.73 14.03
CA ARG A 95 -3.39 12.80 14.91
C ARG A 95 -2.34 13.70 14.25
N PRO A 96 -2.39 15.02 14.52
CA PRO A 96 -1.47 15.97 13.90
C PRO A 96 -0.01 15.58 14.12
N ALA A 97 0.75 15.51 13.03
CA ALA A 97 2.16 15.20 13.07
C ALA A 97 2.93 16.37 13.73
N ARG A 98 3.94 16.04 14.54
CA ARG A 98 4.83 17.04 15.17
C ARG A 98 5.59 17.87 14.12
N ASP A 99 5.97 17.23 13.02
CA ASP A 99 6.61 17.85 11.87
C ASP A 99 5.89 17.39 10.60
N LEU A 100 5.01 18.27 10.11
CA LEU A 100 4.19 17.98 8.94
C LEU A 100 5.02 17.78 7.67
N HIS A 101 6.15 18.48 7.53
CA HIS A 101 7.00 18.37 6.36
C HIS A 101 7.68 16.99 6.31
N ARG A 102 8.23 16.53 7.43
CA ARG A 102 8.83 15.19 7.52
C ARG A 102 7.78 14.10 7.34
N TYR A 103 6.59 14.29 7.91
CA TYR A 103 5.47 13.37 7.71
C TYR A 103 5.07 13.27 6.24
N ASN A 104 4.89 14.40 5.55
CA ASN A 104 4.49 14.39 4.14
C ASN A 104 5.48 13.63 3.26
N GLN A 105 6.78 13.74 3.55
CA GLN A 105 7.80 12.94 2.88
C GLN A 105 7.71 11.45 3.22
N ALA A 106 7.48 11.09 4.49
CA ALA A 106 7.28 9.70 4.89
C ALA A 106 6.03 9.09 4.21
N ARG A 107 4.94 9.85 4.12
CA ARG A 107 3.72 9.47 3.38
C ARG A 107 4.02 9.27 1.90
N ALA A 108 4.74 10.18 1.26
CA ALA A 108 5.11 10.04 -0.14
C ALA A 108 5.96 8.79 -0.38
N LEU A 109 6.94 8.52 0.48
CA LEU A 109 7.77 7.31 0.42
C LEU A 109 6.93 6.02 0.61
N ALA A 110 5.97 6.03 1.52
CA ALA A 110 5.05 4.89 1.72
C ALA A 110 4.16 4.64 0.49
N VAL A 111 3.67 5.71 -0.16
CA VAL A 111 2.89 5.62 -1.41
C VAL A 111 3.75 5.09 -2.55
N LEU A 112 5.02 5.53 -2.66
CA LEU A 112 5.96 5.00 -3.65
C LEU A 112 6.28 3.52 -3.40
N ALA A 113 6.43 3.11 -2.13
CA ALA A 113 6.61 1.71 -1.77
C ALA A 113 5.37 0.88 -2.16
N ALA A 114 4.17 1.36 -1.85
CA ALA A 114 2.92 0.71 -2.25
C ALA A 114 2.80 0.61 -3.77
N LEU A 115 3.13 1.68 -4.51
CA LEU A 115 3.13 1.68 -5.96
C LEU A 115 4.11 0.65 -6.52
N ALA A 116 5.36 0.68 -6.08
CA ALA A 116 6.39 -0.24 -6.57
C ALA A 116 6.01 -1.70 -6.32
N VAL A 117 5.55 -2.03 -5.11
CA VAL A 117 5.19 -3.42 -4.78
C VAL A 117 3.92 -3.86 -5.51
N ASN A 118 2.91 -2.99 -5.66
CA ASN A 118 1.64 -3.39 -6.25
C ASN A 118 1.64 -3.38 -7.78
N VAL A 119 2.42 -2.50 -8.43
CA VAL A 119 2.41 -2.36 -9.90
C VAL A 119 3.58 -3.10 -10.55
N ILE A 120 4.74 -3.19 -9.89
CA ILE A 120 5.95 -3.75 -10.51
C ILE A 120 6.12 -5.23 -10.14
N VAL A 121 5.71 -5.63 -8.94
CA VAL A 121 6.04 -6.94 -8.37
C VAL A 121 4.90 -7.97 -8.48
N ILE A 122 3.64 -7.53 -8.45
CA ILE A 122 2.44 -8.40 -8.65
C ILE A 122 2.12 -8.49 -10.14
#